data_AF-A0A7J4K9E4-F1
#
_entry.id   AF-A0A7J4K9E4-F1
#
_cell.length_a   1.000
_cell.length_b   1.000
_cell.length_c   1.000
_cell.angle_alpha   90.00
_cell.angle_beta   90.00
_cell.angle_gamma   90.00
#
_symmetry.space_group_name_H-M   'P 1'
#
loop_
_entity.id
_entity.type
_entity.pdbx_description
1 polymer ?
#
loop_
_entity_poly.entity_id
_entity_poly.type
_entity_poly.pdbx_seq_one_letter_code
_entity_poly.pdbx_strand_id
1 'polypeptide(L)'
;VIVLTFPDLHPLCHAYANRVTTFPYLPGLFGFRELPVIMAAFEKLPCLPDILLLDGHGYAHPRRFGYACQAGVVLGIPTIGVAKRPLIGKYTLPGHIRGSTSEVIDDSEVIGMAVKTQTGVRPVFVSAGYRTDLDGAVRITHAAGGRHRIPEPLRMADILARRYRDLFFPK
;
A
#
# COMPACT_ATOMS: atom_id res chain seq x y z
N VAL A 1 4.07 6.30 9.39
CA VAL A 1 4.74 6.38 8.06
C VAL A 1 6.22 6.14 8.28
N ILE A 2 6.87 5.34 7.44
CA ILE A 2 8.32 5.10 7.45
C ILE A 2 8.85 5.30 6.04
N VAL A 3 10.02 5.94 5.94
CA VAL A 3 10.76 6.17 4.70
C VAL A 3 12.01 5.31 4.73
N LEU A 4 12.28 4.64 3.61
CA LEU A 4 13.41 3.73 3.44
C LEU A 4 14.17 4.14 2.18
N THR A 5 15.46 3.84 2.14
CA THR A 5 16.23 3.91 0.89
C THR A 5 15.70 2.90 -0.13
N PHE A 6 15.96 3.14 -1.40
CA PHE A 6 15.67 2.19 -2.47
C PHE A 6 16.89 2.11 -3.40
N PRO A 7 17.36 0.90 -3.80
CA PRO A 7 16.72 -0.40 -3.61
C PRO A 7 17.05 -1.12 -2.29
N ASP A 8 17.94 -0.59 -1.44
CA ASP A 8 18.47 -1.33 -0.28
C ASP A 8 17.49 -1.46 0.91
N LEU A 9 16.42 -0.65 0.94
CA LEU A 9 15.37 -0.69 1.97
C LEU A 9 15.90 -0.46 3.39
N HIS A 10 16.92 0.39 3.54
CA HIS A 10 17.40 0.84 4.86
C HIS A 10 16.51 1.97 5.39
N PRO A 11 16.02 1.91 6.64
CA PRO A 11 15.23 2.98 7.23
C PRO A 11 16.00 4.31 7.27
N LEU A 12 15.35 5.39 6.80
CA LEU A 12 15.89 6.75 6.85
C LEU A 12 15.24 7.57 7.97
N CYS A 13 13.91 7.66 7.93
CA CYS A 13 13.14 8.42 8.90
C CYS A 13 11.74 7.81 9.05
N HIS A 14 11.09 8.05 10.19
CA HIS A 14 9.69 7.66 10.37
C HIS A 14 8.98 8.67 11.26
N ALA A 15 7.66 8.72 11.12
CA ALA A 15 6.80 9.50 11.98
C ALA A 15 5.48 8.77 12.23
N TYR A 16 4.84 9.09 13.34
CA TYR A 16 3.56 8.53 13.75
C TYR A 16 2.63 9.63 14.23
N ALA A 17 1.34 9.35 14.17
CA ALA A 17 0.30 10.20 14.73
C ALA A 17 -0.79 9.32 15.32
N ASN A 18 -1.52 9.88 16.27
CA ASN A 18 -2.74 9.31 16.81
C ASN A 18 -3.85 10.34 16.63
N ARG A 19 -5.00 9.89 16.12
CA ARG A 19 -6.20 10.70 15.91
C ARG A 19 -7.42 9.83 16.20
N VAL A 20 -8.42 10.43 16.83
CA VAL A 20 -9.73 9.79 16.99
C VAL A 20 -10.35 9.65 15.61
N THR A 21 -10.83 8.46 15.30
CA THR A 21 -11.48 8.22 14.01
C THR A 21 -12.90 8.76 14.02
N THR A 22 -13.20 9.68 13.11
CA THR A 22 -14.53 10.33 13.00
C THR A 22 -15.41 9.75 11.90
N PHE A 23 -14.86 8.95 10.99
CA PHE A 23 -15.59 8.33 9.88
C PHE A 23 -15.84 6.82 10.12
N PRO A 24 -17.05 6.29 9.89
CA PRO A 24 -17.36 4.88 10.10
C PRO A 24 -16.61 3.97 9.13
N TYR A 25 -16.50 2.67 9.45
CA TYR A 25 -15.95 1.71 8.50
C TYR A 25 -17.00 1.38 7.43
N LEU A 26 -16.79 1.91 6.22
CA LEU A 26 -17.61 1.64 5.05
C LEU A 26 -16.72 1.06 3.93
N PRO A 27 -17.03 -0.14 3.40
CA PRO A 27 -16.30 -0.71 2.28
C PRO A 27 -16.21 0.28 1.10
N GLY A 28 -15.00 0.46 0.57
CA GLY A 28 -14.74 1.42 -0.51
C GLY A 28 -14.66 2.90 -0.12
N LEU A 29 -14.70 3.22 1.19
CA LEU A 29 -14.50 4.57 1.72
C LEU A 29 -13.42 4.62 2.81
N PHE A 30 -12.54 3.62 2.83
CA PHE A 30 -11.48 3.47 3.84
C PHE A 30 -10.56 4.70 3.93
N GLY A 31 -10.30 5.38 2.81
CA GLY A 31 -9.42 6.55 2.82
C GLY A 31 -9.97 7.74 3.63
N PHE A 32 -11.29 7.94 3.72
CA PHE A 32 -11.88 8.97 4.60
C PHE A 32 -11.61 8.71 6.07
N ARG A 33 -11.44 7.43 6.44
CA ARG A 33 -11.18 7.00 7.80
C ARG A 33 -9.72 7.18 8.19
N GLU A 34 -8.79 6.81 7.31
CA GLU A 34 -7.36 6.75 7.62
C GLU A 34 -6.56 7.99 7.20
N LEU A 35 -6.99 8.70 6.16
CA LEU A 35 -6.19 9.79 5.61
C LEU A 35 -5.92 10.93 6.62
N PRO A 36 -6.85 11.32 7.53
CA PRO A 36 -6.55 12.32 8.54
C PRO A 36 -5.38 11.96 9.47
N VAL A 37 -5.22 10.68 9.85
CA VAL A 37 -4.08 10.27 10.70
C VAL A 37 -2.79 10.17 9.89
N ILE A 38 -2.86 9.80 8.62
CA ILE A 38 -1.70 9.82 7.72
C ILE A 38 -1.20 11.24 7.51
N MET A 39 -2.07 12.22 7.24
CA MET A 39 -1.69 13.62 7.09
C MET A 39 -0.97 14.14 8.34
N ALA A 40 -1.51 13.85 9.53
CA ALA A 40 -0.88 14.23 10.80
C ALA A 40 0.48 13.54 11.04
N ALA A 41 0.72 12.37 10.45
CA ALA A 41 2.04 11.73 10.48
C ALA A 41 3.01 12.36 9.48
N PHE A 42 2.52 12.80 8.31
CA PHE A 42 3.30 13.50 7.29
C PHE A 42 3.78 14.88 7.76
N GLU A 43 2.98 15.61 8.53
CA GLU A 43 3.36 16.89 9.18
C GLU A 43 4.62 16.75 10.06
N LYS A 44 4.88 15.56 10.59
CA LYS A 44 6.00 15.27 11.49
C LYS A 44 7.14 14.51 10.81
N LEU A 45 6.99 14.21 9.51
CA LEU A 45 7.92 13.34 8.81
C LEU A 45 9.20 14.12 8.48
N PRO A 46 10.39 13.68 8.97
CA PRO A 46 11.62 14.44 8.76
C PRO A 46 12.07 14.53 7.29
N CYS A 47 11.59 13.62 6.44
CA CYS A 47 12.01 13.46 5.07
C CYS A 47 10.83 12.98 4.21
N LEU A 48 10.58 13.60 3.06
CA LEU A 48 9.50 13.17 2.17
C LEU A 48 9.95 11.99 1.29
N PRO A 49 9.10 10.97 1.09
CA PRO A 49 9.40 9.88 0.17
C PRO A 49 9.14 10.30 -1.29
N ASP A 50 9.90 9.73 -2.22
CA ASP A 50 9.66 9.89 -3.67
C ASP A 50 8.40 9.14 -4.14
N ILE A 51 8.08 8.02 -3.47
CA ILE A 51 6.91 7.20 -3.72
C ILE A 51 6.38 6.59 -2.42
N LEU A 52 5.05 6.55 -2.28
CA LEU A 52 4.38 6.03 -1.10
C LEU A 52 3.61 4.75 -1.43
N LEU A 53 3.95 3.66 -0.75
CA LEU A 53 3.17 2.42 -0.78
C LEU A 53 2.13 2.46 0.35
N LEU A 54 0.88 2.12 0.03
CA LEU A 54 -0.21 2.05 1.00
C LEU A 54 -0.79 0.62 1.08
N ASP A 55 -1.07 0.15 2.31
CA ASP A 55 -1.80 -1.11 2.56
C ASP A 55 -3.28 -0.90 2.23
N GLY A 56 -3.62 -1.07 0.96
CA GLY A 56 -4.93 -0.76 0.39
C GLY A 56 -4.90 -0.70 -1.13
N HIS A 57 -6.02 -0.30 -1.72
CA HIS A 57 -6.19 -0.24 -3.17
C HIS A 57 -6.04 1.20 -3.69
N GLY A 58 -5.52 1.33 -4.91
CA GLY A 58 -5.58 2.54 -5.73
C GLY A 58 -6.67 2.41 -6.79
N TYR A 59 -6.28 2.30 -8.05
CA TYR A 59 -7.16 2.20 -9.21
C TYR A 59 -8.05 0.94 -9.19
N ALA A 60 -7.60 -0.13 -8.52
CA ALA A 60 -8.38 -1.36 -8.28
C ALA A 60 -9.51 -1.15 -7.24
N HIS A 61 -10.48 -0.32 -7.62
CA HIS A 61 -11.57 0.14 -6.78
C HIS A 61 -12.86 0.29 -7.61
N PRO A 62 -14.06 0.07 -7.03
CA PRO A 62 -15.33 0.24 -7.76
C PRO A 62 -15.50 1.59 -8.48
N ARG A 63 -14.83 2.63 -7.95
CA ARG A 63 -14.86 4.00 -8.50
C ARG A 63 -13.54 4.42 -9.16
N ARG A 64 -12.63 3.47 -9.42
CA ARG A 64 -11.25 3.70 -9.89
C ARG A 64 -10.43 4.69 -9.04
N PHE A 65 -10.87 4.90 -7.80
CA PHE A 65 -10.33 5.90 -6.90
C PHE A 65 -10.31 5.36 -5.46
N GLY A 66 -9.37 4.45 -5.20
CA GLY A 66 -9.16 3.85 -3.89
C GLY A 66 -8.33 4.74 -2.94
N TYR A 67 -8.04 4.19 -1.76
CA TYR A 67 -7.26 4.84 -0.72
C TYR A 67 -5.90 5.37 -1.22
N ALA A 68 -5.18 4.61 -2.05
CA ALA A 68 -3.89 5.05 -2.54
C ALA A 68 -4.00 6.25 -3.50
N CYS A 69 -5.03 6.29 -4.36
CA CYS A 69 -5.31 7.45 -5.20
C CYS A 69 -5.64 8.67 -4.35
N GLN A 70 -6.56 8.52 -3.39
CA GLN A 70 -6.98 9.60 -2.50
C GLN A 70 -5.79 10.17 -1.70
N ALA A 71 -4.97 9.30 -1.12
CA ALA A 71 -3.79 9.72 -0.38
C ALA A 71 -2.79 10.46 -1.27
N GLY A 72 -2.54 9.97 -2.48
CA GLY A 72 -1.60 10.60 -3.41
C GLY A 72 -2.06 11.98 -3.88
N VAL A 73 -3.36 12.14 -4.16
CA VAL A 73 -3.94 13.45 -4.51
C VAL A 73 -3.79 14.44 -3.35
N VAL A 74 -4.11 14.03 -2.12
CA VAL A 74 -4.06 14.91 -0.95
C VAL A 74 -2.62 15.26 -0.53
N LEU A 75 -1.69 14.31 -0.63
CA LEU A 75 -0.30 14.51 -0.22
C LEU A 75 0.58 15.08 -1.34
N GLY A 76 0.12 15.02 -2.61
CA GLY A 76 0.90 15.44 -3.77
C GLY A 76 2.05 14.49 -4.16
N ILE A 77 2.10 13.28 -3.58
CA ILE A 77 3.20 12.31 -3.72
C ILE A 77 2.73 11.12 -4.57
N PRO A 78 3.56 10.58 -5.48
CA PRO A 78 3.25 9.36 -6.21
C PRO A 78 2.89 8.19 -5.27
N THR A 79 1.82 7.44 -5.58
CA THR A 79 1.34 6.37 -4.69
C THR A 79 1.08 5.05 -5.39
N ILE A 80 1.29 3.96 -4.67
CA ILE A 80 0.93 2.60 -5.08
C ILE A 80 0.04 1.96 -4.00
N GLY A 81 -1.06 1.34 -4.42
CA GLY A 81 -1.85 0.48 -3.55
C GLY A 81 -1.35 -0.96 -3.59
N VAL A 82 -1.02 -1.53 -2.43
CA VAL A 82 -0.68 -2.94 -2.29
C VAL A 82 -1.57 -3.57 -1.23
N ALA A 83 -2.45 -4.48 -1.63
CA ALA A 83 -3.42 -5.12 -0.76
C ALA A 83 -3.16 -6.62 -0.57
N LYS A 84 -3.68 -7.17 0.52
CA LYS A 84 -3.56 -8.59 0.87
C LYS A 84 -4.62 -9.48 0.20
N ARG A 85 -5.68 -8.88 -0.33
CA ARG A 85 -6.83 -9.50 -0.99
C ARG A 85 -7.33 -8.54 -2.07
N PRO A 86 -8.00 -9.03 -3.13
CA PRO A 86 -8.66 -8.13 -4.08
C PRO A 86 -9.90 -7.51 -3.43
N LEU A 87 -10.21 -6.27 -3.78
CA LEU A 87 -11.48 -5.61 -3.42
C LEU A 87 -12.56 -5.90 -4.47
N ILE A 88 -12.17 -5.84 -5.74
CA ILE A 88 -12.96 -6.12 -6.93
C ILE A 88 -12.08 -6.79 -8.00
N GLY A 89 -12.70 -7.17 -9.11
CA GLY A 89 -12.04 -7.82 -10.23
C GLY A 89 -11.80 -9.31 -10.01
N LYS A 90 -11.68 -10.03 -11.13
CA LYS A 90 -11.33 -11.44 -11.20
C LYS A 90 -9.85 -11.55 -11.58
N TYR A 91 -9.22 -12.62 -11.12
CA TYR A 91 -7.82 -12.91 -11.44
C TYR A 91 -7.62 -14.41 -11.43
N THR A 92 -6.65 -14.89 -12.20
CA THR A 92 -6.14 -16.25 -12.07
C THR A 92 -4.95 -16.25 -11.12
N LEU A 93 -4.69 -17.37 -10.45
CA LEU A 93 -3.52 -17.44 -9.59
C LEU A 93 -2.25 -17.29 -10.46
N PRO A 94 -1.37 -16.32 -10.14
CA PRO A 94 -0.09 -16.23 -10.83
C PRO A 94 0.75 -17.47 -10.55
N GLY A 95 1.71 -17.74 -11.44
CA GLY A 95 2.69 -18.82 -11.31
C GLY A 95 3.35 -18.87 -9.92
N HIS A 96 3.83 -20.06 -9.54
CA HIS A 96 4.28 -20.31 -8.18
C HIS A 96 5.57 -19.57 -7.78
N ILE A 97 6.36 -19.10 -8.75
CA ILE A 97 7.69 -18.52 -8.57
C ILE A 97 7.58 -17.02 -8.32
N ARG A 98 8.39 -16.48 -7.41
CA ARG A 98 8.55 -15.03 -7.20
C ARG A 98 8.72 -14.30 -8.55
N GLY A 99 8.02 -13.18 -8.69
CA GLY A 99 7.97 -12.38 -9.91
C GLY A 99 6.82 -12.75 -10.85
N SER A 100 6.20 -13.92 -10.68
CA SER A 100 5.01 -14.29 -11.48
C SER A 100 3.86 -13.32 -11.22
N THR A 101 3.15 -12.96 -12.28
CA THR A 101 2.02 -12.02 -12.24
C THR A 101 0.78 -12.59 -12.94
N SER A 102 -0.38 -12.04 -12.60
CA SER A 102 -1.65 -12.27 -13.30
C SER A 102 -2.52 -11.03 -13.18
N GLU A 103 -3.15 -10.63 -14.27
CA GLU A 103 -3.97 -9.42 -14.30
C GLU A 103 -5.18 -9.56 -13.37
N VAL A 104 -5.54 -8.44 -12.74
CA VAL A 104 -6.81 -8.28 -12.04
C VAL A 104 -7.74 -7.51 -12.97
N ILE A 105 -8.78 -8.19 -13.46
CA ILE A 105 -9.67 -7.68 -14.50
C ILE A 105 -11.05 -7.43 -13.90
N ASP A 106 -11.56 -6.22 -14.07
CA ASP A 106 -12.93 -5.84 -13.74
C ASP A 106 -13.67 -5.56 -15.06
N ASP A 107 -14.71 -6.35 -15.33
CA ASP A 107 -15.33 -6.49 -16.65
C ASP A 107 -14.31 -6.82 -17.76
N SER A 108 -13.85 -5.81 -18.50
CA SER A 108 -12.85 -5.93 -19.57
C SER A 108 -11.62 -5.04 -19.35
N GLU A 109 -11.48 -4.45 -18.17
CA GLU A 109 -10.41 -3.50 -17.84
C GLU A 109 -9.41 -4.12 -16.86
N VAL A 110 -8.12 -4.00 -17.17
CA VAL A 110 -7.04 -4.35 -16.23
C VAL A 110 -6.92 -3.23 -15.20
N ILE A 111 -7.35 -3.51 -13.98
CA ILE A 111 -7.37 -2.53 -12.88
C ILE A 111 -6.21 -2.71 -11.89
N GLY A 112 -5.47 -3.81 -12.01
CA GLY A 112 -4.37 -4.14 -11.12
C GLY A 112 -3.68 -5.45 -11.51
N MET A 113 -2.77 -5.90 -10.65
CA MET A 113 -1.96 -7.09 -10.86
C MET A 113 -1.87 -7.91 -9.57
N ALA A 114 -2.14 -9.21 -9.65
CA ALA A 114 -1.79 -10.17 -8.62
C ALA A 114 -0.30 -10.51 -8.76
N VAL A 115 0.53 -10.14 -7.79
CA VAL A 115 1.99 -10.26 -7.85
C VAL A 115 2.51 -11.28 -6.85
N LYS A 116 3.27 -12.27 -7.34
CA LYS A 116 3.98 -13.25 -6.51
C LYS A 116 5.25 -12.63 -5.92
N THR A 117 5.15 -12.04 -4.74
CA THR A 117 6.32 -11.47 -4.05
C THR A 117 7.23 -12.52 -3.39
N GLN A 118 6.72 -13.73 -3.13
CA GLN A 118 7.45 -14.87 -2.57
C GLN A 118 7.00 -16.18 -3.21
N THR A 119 7.96 -17.06 -3.53
CA THR A 119 7.70 -18.39 -4.09
C THR A 119 6.84 -19.22 -3.14
N GLY A 120 5.81 -19.89 -3.68
CA GLY A 120 4.92 -20.75 -2.89
C GLY A 120 3.93 -20.02 -1.97
N VAL A 121 3.99 -18.69 -1.87
CA VAL A 121 3.12 -17.89 -1.00
C VAL A 121 1.97 -17.24 -1.81
N ARG A 122 0.86 -16.91 -1.13
CA ARG A 122 -0.25 -16.16 -1.75
C ARG A 122 0.25 -14.81 -2.30
N PRO A 123 -0.22 -14.37 -3.48
CA PRO A 123 0.19 -13.09 -4.05
C PRO A 123 -0.30 -11.89 -3.22
N VAL A 124 0.25 -10.72 -3.49
CA VAL A 124 -0.34 -9.42 -3.14
C VAL A 124 -1.04 -8.82 -4.35
N PHE A 125 -1.93 -7.86 -4.14
CA PHE A 125 -2.72 -7.22 -5.20
C PHE A 125 -2.26 -5.78 -5.33
N VAL A 126 -1.64 -5.48 -6.46
CA VAL A 126 -1.00 -4.20 -6.75
C VAL A 126 -1.90 -3.40 -7.68
N SER A 127 -2.03 -2.10 -7.43
CA SER A 127 -2.75 -1.18 -8.30
C SER A 127 -2.05 0.18 -8.30
N ALA A 128 -2.06 0.84 -9.46
CA ALA A 128 -1.60 2.23 -9.57
C ALA A 128 -2.41 3.13 -8.63
N GLY A 129 -1.77 4.12 -8.01
CA GLY A 129 -2.44 5.10 -7.16
C GLY A 129 -2.56 6.44 -7.88
N TYR A 130 -1.64 7.34 -7.58
CA TYR A 130 -1.56 8.70 -8.12
C TYR A 130 -0.19 8.92 -8.75
N ARG A 131 -0.14 9.52 -9.96
CA ARG A 131 1.12 9.79 -10.70
C ARG A 131 2.04 8.55 -10.84
N THR A 132 1.43 7.38 -10.99
CA THR A 132 2.10 6.09 -11.22
C THR A 132 1.30 5.30 -12.24
N ASP A 133 1.95 4.42 -13.00
CA ASP A 133 1.31 3.40 -13.83
C ASP A 133 1.38 2.01 -13.18
N LEU A 134 0.64 1.04 -13.73
CA LEU A 134 0.57 -0.31 -13.19
C LEU A 134 1.92 -1.04 -13.29
N ASP A 135 2.63 -0.91 -14.40
CA ASP A 135 3.90 -1.59 -14.63
C ASP A 135 4.97 -1.14 -13.64
N GLY A 136 5.11 0.17 -13.44
CA GLY A 136 5.98 0.77 -12.43
C GLY A 136 5.56 0.37 -11.03
N ALA A 137 4.26 0.35 -10.73
CA ALA A 137 3.75 -0.12 -9.44
C ALA A 137 4.14 -1.57 -9.14
N VAL A 138 4.03 -2.46 -10.13
CA VAL A 138 4.44 -3.87 -10.02
C VAL A 138 5.95 -4.00 -9.82
N ARG A 139 6.76 -3.31 -10.64
CA ARG A 139 8.23 -3.33 -10.52
C ARG A 139 8.69 -2.88 -9.13
N ILE A 140 8.18 -1.75 -8.65
CA ILE A 140 8.52 -1.19 -7.34
C ILE A 140 8.06 -2.13 -6.23
N THR A 141 6.84 -2.67 -6.30
CA THR A 141 6.34 -3.62 -5.30
C THR A 141 7.19 -4.89 -5.25
N HIS A 142 7.60 -5.42 -6.40
CA HIS A 142 8.45 -6.60 -6.48
C HIS A 142 9.86 -6.36 -5.92
N ALA A 143 10.46 -5.20 -6.23
CA ALA A 143 11.78 -4.79 -5.76
C ALA A 143 11.78 -4.44 -4.25
N ALA A 144 10.70 -3.83 -3.76
CA ALA A 144 10.46 -3.60 -2.33
C ALA A 144 10.06 -4.87 -1.57
N GLY A 145 9.84 -5.98 -2.28
CA GLY A 145 9.68 -7.31 -1.72
C GLY A 145 11.03 -7.96 -1.40
N GLY A 146 11.08 -8.81 -0.39
CA GLY A 146 12.35 -9.35 0.11
C GLY A 146 12.24 -10.78 0.59
N ARG A 147 12.15 -10.96 1.90
CA ARG A 147 11.98 -12.28 2.56
C ARG A 147 10.52 -12.59 2.89
N HIS A 148 9.64 -11.62 2.70
CA HIS A 148 8.25 -11.66 3.15
C HIS A 148 7.27 -11.44 2.00
N ARG A 149 6.05 -11.94 2.19
CA ARG A 149 4.92 -11.71 1.27
C ARG A 149 4.63 -10.22 1.09
N ILE A 150 4.63 -9.47 2.18
CA ILE A 150 4.33 -8.03 2.19
C ILE A 150 5.65 -7.27 1.93
N PRO A 151 5.66 -6.27 1.03
CA PRO A 151 6.84 -5.43 0.81
C PRO A 151 7.38 -4.84 2.11
N GLU A 152 8.70 -4.72 2.23
CA GLU A 152 9.37 -4.27 3.45
C GLU A 152 8.85 -2.93 3.97
N PRO A 153 8.62 -1.88 3.14
CA PRO A 153 8.07 -0.61 3.64
C PRO A 153 6.74 -0.78 4.39
N LEU A 154 5.83 -1.59 3.85
CA LEU A 154 4.53 -1.85 4.46
C LEU A 154 4.64 -2.74 5.70
N ARG A 155 5.53 -3.74 5.66
CA ARG A 155 5.79 -4.62 6.80
C ARG A 155 6.37 -3.82 7.98
N MET A 156 7.35 -2.95 7.74
CA MET A 156 7.95 -2.12 8.77
C MET A 156 6.97 -1.07 9.30
N ALA A 157 6.13 -0.50 8.44
CA ALA A 157 5.05 0.40 8.85
C ALA A 157 4.06 -0.29 9.81
N ASP A 158 3.61 -1.52 9.51
CA ASP A 158 2.71 -2.29 10.39
C ASP A 158 3.36 -2.61 11.74
N ILE A 159 4.64 -3.00 11.76
CA ILE A 159 5.39 -3.26 12.99
C ILE A 159 5.47 -1.99 13.86
N LEU A 160 5.84 -0.86 13.25
CA LEU A 160 5.91 0.42 13.96
C LEU A 160 4.55 0.85 14.49
N ALA A 161 3.48 0.73 13.69
CA ALA A 161 2.13 1.07 14.10
C ALA A 161 1.68 0.23 15.31
N ARG A 162 1.94 -1.09 15.32
CA ARG A 162 1.66 -1.96 16.47
C ARG A 162 2.45 -1.54 17.70
N ARG A 163 3.75 -1.27 17.55
CA ARG A 163 4.61 -0.82 18.66
C ARG A 163 4.09 0.48 19.29
N TYR A 164 3.71 1.46 18.48
CA TYR A 164 3.15 2.71 18.99
C TYR A 164 1.79 2.51 19.65
N ARG A 165 0.90 1.70 19.06
CA ARG A 165 -0.38 1.35 19.69
C ARG A 165 -0.15 0.76 21.08
N ASP A 166 0.77 -0.19 21.22
CA ASP A 166 1.02 -0.88 22.49
C ASP A 166 1.66 0.05 23.55
N LEU A 167 2.37 1.11 23.12
CA LEU A 167 2.89 2.15 24.02
C LEU A 167 1.80 3.09 24.57
N PHE A 168 0.81 3.45 23.74
CA PHE A 168 -0.26 4.38 24.14
C PHE A 168 -1.50 3.70 24.71
N PHE A 169 -1.70 2.43 24.37
CA PHE A 169 -2.82 1.60 24.81
C PHE A 169 -2.29 0.22 25.25
N PRO A 170 -1.54 0.17 26.37
CA PRO A 170 -1.11 -1.10 26.94
C PRO A 170 -2.33 -1.95 27.29
N LYS A 171 -2.19 -3.27 27.12
CA LYS A 171 -3.23 -4.25 27.48
C LYS A 171 -3.45 -4.32 28.98
#